data_AF-A0A193GC14-F1
#
_entry.id   AF-A0A193GC14-F1
#
_cell.length_a   1.000
_cell.length_b   1.000
_cell.length_c   1.000
_cell.angle_alpha   90.00
_cell.angle_beta   90.00
_cell.angle_gamma   90.00
#
_symmetry.space_group_name_H-M   'P 1'
#
loop_
_entity.id
_entity.type
_entity.pdbx_description
1 polymer ?
#
loop_
_entity_poly.entity_id
_entity_poly.type
_entity_poly.pdbx_seq_one_letter_code
_entity_poly.pdbx_strand_id
1 'polypeptide(L)'
;MDKADEPTGGIVEGASAGVDGLSSGSSDVVTTWGRFEGDAEPGPNFAAGPGQIFKAMKKPIPLGFRFAEEEEIIPTREGPVTANPGDAVMTGTEGENWPIPRAKFEETYDFDVQTGLASKKPMEVDVEEMQEPFSVSVSWSGEMLDGNAGDFRVTYGPGDYGIVARNIFYQTYDIVGA
;
A
#
# COMPACT_ATOMS: atom_id res chain seq x y z
N MET A 1 -24.10 8.07 -64.53
CA MET A 1 -25.13 7.26 -63.87
C MET A 1 -24.80 7.18 -62.39
N ASP A 2 -25.64 7.49 -61.42
CA ASP A 2 -26.90 8.20 -61.30
C ASP A 2 -27.09 8.30 -59.76
N LYS A 3 -27.41 9.50 -59.25
CA LYS A 3 -28.28 9.83 -58.09
C LYS A 3 -27.95 9.22 -56.69
N ALA A 4 -27.67 10.01 -55.65
CA ALA A 4 -28.52 10.97 -54.93
C ALA A 4 -29.80 10.36 -54.33
N ASP A 5 -29.90 10.35 -53.00
CA ASP A 5 -31.13 10.68 -52.24
C ASP A 5 -30.80 10.89 -50.74
N GLU A 6 -30.85 12.14 -50.29
CA GLU A 6 -31.29 12.50 -48.92
C GLU A 6 -32.82 12.41 -48.90
N PRO A 7 -33.48 12.24 -47.75
CA PRO A 7 -34.11 13.43 -47.12
C PRO A 7 -34.16 13.29 -45.56
N THR A 8 -34.51 14.25 -44.70
CA THR A 8 -35.40 15.43 -44.78
C THR A 8 -35.32 16.20 -43.45
N GLY A 9 -35.41 17.53 -43.53
CA GLY A 9 -36.23 18.41 -42.65
C GLY A 9 -35.76 18.62 -41.20
N GLY A 10 -35.80 19.80 -40.62
CA GLY A 10 -36.45 21.04 -41.01
C GLY A 10 -36.25 22.10 -39.92
N ILE A 11 -36.36 23.34 -40.34
CA ILE A 11 -35.92 24.60 -39.72
C ILE A 11 -36.93 25.08 -38.68
N VAL A 12 -36.50 25.77 -37.61
CA VAL A 12 -37.17 27.00 -37.13
C VAL A 12 -36.17 27.94 -36.43
N GLU A 13 -36.17 29.19 -36.89
CA GLU A 13 -35.51 30.35 -36.29
C GLU A 13 -36.29 30.92 -35.10
N GLY A 14 -35.57 31.58 -34.20
CA GLY A 14 -36.02 32.83 -33.57
C GLY A 14 -36.55 32.75 -32.13
N ALA A 15 -35.82 33.37 -31.20
CA ALA A 15 -36.33 34.49 -30.39
C ALA A 15 -35.29 34.98 -29.39
N SER A 16 -35.28 36.30 -29.24
CA SER A 16 -34.41 37.17 -28.47
C SER A 16 -34.77 37.32 -27.00
N ALA A 17 -33.79 37.87 -26.27
CA ALA A 17 -33.90 38.79 -25.12
C ALA A 17 -34.02 38.21 -23.70
N GLY A 18 -33.13 38.71 -22.83
CA GLY A 18 -33.18 38.53 -21.38
C GLY A 18 -31.81 38.59 -20.72
N VAL A 19 -31.12 39.74 -20.80
CA VAL A 19 -30.04 40.07 -19.87
C VAL A 19 -30.65 40.93 -18.78
N ASP A 20 -30.68 40.43 -17.55
CA ASP A 20 -30.69 41.20 -16.30
C ASP A 20 -30.73 40.21 -15.13
N GLY A 21 -29.81 40.35 -14.17
CA GLY A 21 -29.86 39.58 -12.92
C GLY A 21 -28.52 39.34 -12.25
N LEU A 22 -27.97 40.40 -11.64
CA LEU A 22 -26.97 40.29 -10.57
C LEU A 22 -27.52 39.42 -9.42
N SER A 23 -26.75 38.44 -8.94
CA SER A 23 -26.67 38.16 -7.50
C SER A 23 -25.47 37.28 -7.18
N SER A 24 -24.76 37.67 -6.14
CA SER A 24 -23.61 36.99 -5.54
C SER A 24 -23.96 35.59 -5.05
N GLY A 25 -22.98 34.68 -5.12
CA GLY A 25 -23.11 33.34 -4.56
C GLY A 25 -21.78 32.61 -4.55
N SER A 26 -20.90 33.00 -3.63
CA SER A 26 -19.77 32.18 -3.18
C SER A 26 -20.35 30.96 -2.47
N SER A 27 -20.06 29.74 -2.95
CA SER A 27 -20.13 28.52 -2.14
C SER A 27 -19.35 27.40 -2.82
N ASP A 28 -18.52 26.79 -1.99
CA ASP A 28 -17.50 25.80 -2.22
C ASP A 28 -17.99 24.56 -2.97
N VAL A 29 -17.26 24.15 -4.02
CA VAL A 29 -17.46 22.83 -4.62
C VAL A 29 -16.72 21.79 -3.77
N VAL A 30 -17.42 21.25 -2.77
CA VAL A 30 -17.05 19.96 -2.16
C VAL A 30 -17.41 18.90 -3.19
N THR A 31 -16.40 18.42 -3.92
CA THR A 31 -16.54 17.21 -4.73
C THR A 31 -16.64 16.03 -3.79
N THR A 32 -17.85 15.50 -3.70
CA THR A 32 -18.19 14.30 -2.94
C THR A 32 -17.51 13.09 -3.57
N TRP A 33 -16.54 12.50 -2.87
CA TRP A 33 -15.97 11.21 -3.26
C TRP A 33 -16.79 10.09 -2.63
N GLY A 34 -17.27 9.19 -3.49
CA GLY A 34 -18.13 8.06 -3.13
C GLY A 34 -17.48 7.15 -2.10
N ARG A 35 -18.22 6.93 -1.02
CA ARG A 35 -17.99 5.93 0.02
C ARG A 35 -18.10 4.54 -0.61
N PHE A 36 -16.98 3.85 -0.83
CA PHE A 36 -16.98 2.40 -1.01
C PHE A 36 -17.02 1.76 0.38
N GLU A 37 -18.21 1.40 0.83
CA GLU A 37 -18.36 0.45 1.95
C GLU A 37 -18.08 -0.94 1.39
N GLY A 38 -16.79 -1.30 1.34
CA GLY A 38 -16.40 -2.70 1.46
C GLY A 38 -16.33 -2.98 2.95
N ASP A 39 -17.24 -3.79 3.48
CA ASP A 39 -17.16 -4.35 4.82
C ASP A 39 -15.84 -5.13 4.95
N ALA A 40 -14.79 -4.42 5.36
CA ALA A 40 -13.63 -5.04 5.96
C ALA A 40 -14.12 -5.65 7.27
N GLU A 41 -14.32 -6.97 7.28
CA GLU A 41 -14.53 -7.74 8.50
C GLU A 41 -13.60 -7.17 9.58
N PRO A 42 -14.14 -6.65 10.69
CA PRO A 42 -13.30 -6.05 11.70
C PRO A 42 -12.36 -7.16 12.19
N GLY A 43 -11.06 -6.94 11.95
CA GLY A 43 -10.02 -7.75 12.57
C GLY A 43 -10.28 -7.85 14.08
N PRO A 44 -9.69 -8.84 14.77
CA PRO A 44 -10.00 -9.08 16.18
C PRO A 44 -9.95 -7.78 16.97
N ASN A 45 -10.94 -7.56 17.83
CA ASN A 45 -11.08 -6.34 18.62
C ASN A 45 -9.92 -6.22 19.61
N PHE A 46 -8.79 -5.68 19.17
CA PHE A 46 -7.62 -5.42 19.99
C PHE A 46 -7.79 -4.07 20.68
N ALA A 47 -7.43 -4.02 21.96
CA ALA A 47 -7.53 -2.83 22.81
C ALA A 47 -6.53 -1.71 22.47
N ALA A 48 -5.71 -1.88 21.43
CA ALA A 48 -4.88 -0.80 20.91
C ALA A 48 -5.79 0.17 20.16
N GLY A 49 -6.06 1.31 20.77
CA GLY A 49 -6.82 2.37 20.12
C GLY A 49 -6.06 2.92 18.91
N PRO A 50 -6.77 3.60 17.99
CA PRO A 50 -6.13 4.32 16.89
C PRO A 50 -4.99 5.22 17.40
N GLY A 51 -3.80 5.14 16.78
CA GLY A 51 -2.60 5.89 17.18
C GLY A 51 -1.84 5.32 18.40
N GLN A 52 -2.22 4.15 18.91
CA GLN A 52 -1.50 3.48 19.98
C GLN A 52 -0.42 2.52 19.42
N ILE A 53 0.78 2.60 20.00
CA ILE A 53 1.86 1.65 19.73
C ILE A 53 1.64 0.40 20.59
N PHE A 54 1.72 -0.78 19.98
CA PHE A 54 1.68 -2.08 20.64
C PHE A 54 2.79 -3.02 20.16
N LYS A 55 3.06 -4.07 20.93
CA LYS A 55 4.08 -5.09 20.60
C LYS A 55 3.49 -6.20 19.74
N ALA A 56 4.25 -6.66 18.76
CA ALA A 56 3.93 -7.85 17.99
C ALA A 56 5.17 -8.69 17.70
N MET A 57 4.98 -9.99 17.50
CA MET A 57 6.01 -10.94 17.08
C MET A 57 5.71 -11.40 15.68
N LYS A 58 6.72 -11.36 14.79
CA LYS A 58 6.57 -11.93 13.46
C LYS A 58 6.52 -13.46 13.56
N LYS A 59 5.52 -14.07 12.92
CA LYS A 59 5.41 -15.52 12.82
C LYS A 59 6.56 -16.07 11.97
N PRO A 60 7.18 -17.20 12.35
CA PRO A 60 8.25 -17.82 11.56
C PRO A 60 7.65 -18.61 10.39
N ILE A 61 6.90 -17.93 9.52
CA ILE A 61 6.31 -18.51 8.32
C ILE A 61 7.43 -18.62 7.27
N PRO A 62 7.71 -19.83 6.73
CA PRO A 62 8.63 -19.98 5.62
C PRO A 62 8.06 -19.29 4.38
N LEU A 63 8.84 -18.36 3.82
CA LEU A 63 8.49 -17.59 2.63
C LEU A 63 9.49 -17.85 1.52
N GLY A 64 9.04 -17.74 0.27
CA GLY A 64 9.92 -17.84 -0.89
C GLY A 64 10.89 -16.67 -0.93
N PHE A 65 12.10 -16.93 -1.43
CA PHE A 65 13.05 -15.86 -1.73
C PHE A 65 13.92 -16.23 -2.93
N ARG A 66 14.49 -15.20 -3.56
CA ARG A 66 15.61 -15.31 -4.50
C ARG A 66 16.61 -14.18 -4.25
N PHE A 67 17.84 -14.34 -4.71
CA PHE A 67 18.76 -13.20 -4.78
C PHE A 67 18.60 -12.50 -6.13
N ALA A 68 18.59 -11.18 -6.14
CA ALA A 68 18.64 -10.40 -7.36
C ALA A 68 19.99 -10.64 -8.05
N GLU A 69 20.00 -11.00 -9.32
CA GLU A 69 21.23 -11.20 -10.09
C GLU A 69 21.74 -9.88 -10.68
N GLU A 70 20.82 -8.98 -10.99
CA GLU A 70 21.03 -7.66 -11.55
C GLU A 70 20.22 -6.63 -10.77
N GLU A 71 20.48 -5.35 -10.99
CA GLU A 71 19.64 -4.29 -10.43
C GLU A 71 18.24 -4.37 -11.04
N GLU A 72 17.21 -4.37 -10.20
CA GLU A 72 15.82 -4.42 -10.65
C GLU A 72 14.91 -3.59 -9.74
N ILE A 73 13.83 -3.08 -10.31
CA ILE A 73 12.81 -2.34 -9.56
C ILE A 73 11.69 -3.32 -9.20
N ILE A 74 11.50 -3.55 -7.91
CA ILE A 74 10.46 -4.43 -7.39
C ILE A 74 9.18 -3.61 -7.19
N PRO A 75 8.07 -3.93 -7.88
CA PRO A 75 6.78 -3.29 -7.62
C PRO A 75 6.22 -3.83 -6.30
N THR A 76 6.39 -3.07 -5.22
CA THR A 76 5.75 -3.37 -3.92
C THR A 76 4.37 -2.71 -3.85
N ARG A 77 3.57 -3.01 -2.82
CA ARG A 77 2.23 -2.42 -2.68
C ARG A 77 2.31 -0.96 -2.25
N GLU A 78 3.42 -0.60 -1.62
CA GLU A 78 3.69 0.70 -1.01
C GLU A 78 4.54 1.60 -1.93
N GLY A 79 4.93 1.10 -3.10
CA GLY A 79 5.74 1.82 -4.07
C GLY A 79 6.84 0.96 -4.69
N PRO A 80 7.46 1.39 -5.80
CA PRO A 80 8.62 0.71 -6.34
C PRO A 80 9.81 0.82 -5.37
N VAL A 81 10.53 -0.29 -5.15
CA VAL A 81 11.75 -0.33 -4.35
C VAL A 81 12.86 -0.98 -5.15
N THR A 82 14.06 -0.43 -5.10
CA THR A 82 15.21 -0.95 -5.84
C THR A 82 15.82 -2.16 -5.13
N ALA A 83 16.04 -3.25 -5.87
CA ALA A 83 16.85 -4.39 -5.44
C ALA A 83 18.19 -4.34 -6.17
N ASN A 84 19.29 -4.31 -5.41
CA ASN A 84 20.64 -4.37 -5.97
C ASN A 84 21.06 -5.83 -6.18
N PRO A 85 22.05 -6.10 -7.06
CA PRO A 85 22.62 -7.44 -7.19
C PRO A 85 23.05 -8.01 -5.82
N GLY A 86 22.53 -9.18 -5.49
CA GLY A 86 22.77 -9.88 -4.22
C GLY A 86 21.71 -9.62 -3.14
N ASP A 87 20.86 -8.61 -3.29
CA ASP A 87 19.74 -8.37 -2.36
C ASP A 87 18.73 -9.53 -2.43
N ALA A 88 18.13 -9.85 -1.29
CA ALA A 88 17.10 -10.88 -1.22
C ALA A 88 15.76 -10.28 -1.63
N VAL A 89 15.16 -10.80 -2.70
CA VAL A 89 13.78 -10.51 -3.08
C VAL A 89 12.91 -11.59 -2.46
N MET A 90 12.14 -11.21 -1.45
CA MET A 90 11.19 -12.07 -0.75
C MET A 90 9.87 -12.15 -1.51
N THR A 91 9.18 -13.28 -1.40
CA THR A 91 7.81 -13.47 -1.90
C THR A 91 6.90 -13.82 -0.73
N GLY A 92 5.90 -12.97 -0.49
CA GLY A 92 4.94 -13.11 0.61
C GLY A 92 3.80 -14.07 0.33
N THR A 93 2.89 -14.15 1.28
CA THR A 93 1.78 -15.11 1.27
C THR A 93 0.71 -14.81 0.23
N GLU A 94 0.61 -13.56 -0.23
CA GLU A 94 -0.30 -13.14 -1.30
C GLU A 94 0.43 -12.96 -2.65
N GLY A 95 1.69 -13.40 -2.74
CA GLY A 95 2.52 -13.29 -3.95
C GLY A 95 3.17 -11.92 -4.16
N GLU A 96 3.02 -11.01 -3.21
CA GLU A 96 3.72 -9.73 -3.17
C GLU A 96 5.23 -9.93 -3.01
N ASN A 97 6.03 -9.01 -3.56
CA ASN A 97 7.48 -9.09 -3.46
C ASN A 97 8.05 -7.83 -2.81
N TRP A 98 9.13 -8.00 -2.04
CA TRP A 98 9.87 -6.89 -1.46
C TRP A 98 11.37 -7.23 -1.36
N PRO A 99 12.27 -6.27 -1.64
CA PRO A 99 13.69 -6.49 -1.48
C PRO A 99 14.14 -6.26 -0.03
N ILE A 100 15.20 -6.97 0.36
CA ILE A 100 15.91 -6.81 1.62
C ILE A 100 17.41 -6.84 1.31
N PRO A 101 18.19 -5.85 1.78
CA PRO A 101 19.64 -5.86 1.61
C PRO A 101 20.28 -7.15 2.09
N ARG A 102 21.25 -7.67 1.34
CA ARG A 102 21.89 -8.98 1.64
C ARG A 102 22.28 -9.14 3.11
N ALA A 103 23.01 -8.17 3.66
CA ALA A 103 23.51 -8.21 5.03
C ALA A 103 22.36 -8.30 6.07
N LYS A 104 21.28 -7.52 5.86
CA LYS A 104 20.11 -7.51 6.74
C LYS A 104 19.31 -8.81 6.61
N PHE A 105 19.24 -9.37 5.41
CA PHE A 105 18.60 -10.67 5.18
C PHE A 105 19.32 -11.78 5.96
N GLU A 106 20.65 -11.90 5.81
CA GLU A 106 21.46 -12.90 6.53
C GLU A 106 21.42 -12.73 8.06
N GLU A 107 21.39 -11.48 8.52
CA GLU A 107 21.27 -11.17 9.95
C GLU A 107 19.92 -11.66 10.50
N THR A 108 18.83 -11.43 9.77
CA THR A 108 17.47 -11.52 10.33
C THR A 108 16.64 -12.71 9.87
N TYR A 109 17.15 -13.54 8.95
CA TYR A 109 16.47 -14.75 8.47
C TYR A 109 17.34 -15.98 8.65
N ASP A 110 16.67 -17.11 8.90
CA ASP A 110 17.21 -18.44 8.65
C ASP A 110 16.72 -18.88 7.26
N PHE A 111 17.64 -19.26 6.37
CA PHE A 111 17.30 -19.53 4.96
C PHE A 111 18.05 -20.73 4.41
N ASP A 112 17.44 -21.35 3.39
CA ASP A 112 18.01 -22.46 2.63
C ASP A 112 17.95 -22.16 1.13
N VAL A 113 19.13 -22.02 0.53
CA VAL A 113 19.30 -21.68 -0.88
C VAL A 113 18.84 -22.83 -1.80
N GLN A 114 18.89 -24.08 -1.34
CA GLN A 114 18.48 -25.23 -2.15
C GLN A 114 16.96 -25.30 -2.30
N THR A 115 16.23 -24.94 -1.24
CA THR A 115 14.76 -24.91 -1.24
C THR A 115 14.19 -23.56 -1.66
N GLY A 116 14.98 -22.48 -1.59
CA GLY A 116 14.53 -21.12 -1.87
C GLY A 116 13.57 -20.59 -0.80
N LEU A 117 13.67 -21.11 0.43
CA LEU A 117 12.80 -20.74 1.55
C LEU A 117 13.58 -20.04 2.66
N ALA A 118 12.97 -19.00 3.24
CA ALA A 118 13.50 -18.25 4.36
C ALA A 118 12.42 -17.97 5.41
N SER A 119 12.79 -18.09 6.68
CA SER A 119 11.94 -17.77 7.83
C SER A 119 12.57 -16.65 8.63
N LYS A 120 11.78 -15.64 9.00
CA LYS A 120 12.28 -14.56 9.86
C LYS A 120 12.64 -15.14 11.23
N LYS A 121 13.82 -14.79 11.75
CA LYS A 121 14.16 -15.08 13.14
C LYS A 121 13.17 -14.37 14.07
N PRO A 122 12.80 -14.97 15.22
CA PRO A 122 11.88 -14.35 16.16
C PRO A 122 12.34 -12.93 16.52
N MET A 123 11.46 -11.96 16.29
CA MET A 123 11.72 -10.55 16.52
C MET A 123 10.45 -9.88 17.02
N GLU A 124 10.57 -9.20 18.17
CA GLU A 124 9.54 -8.32 18.68
C GLU A 124 9.67 -6.97 17.98
N VAL A 125 8.54 -6.42 17.55
CA VAL A 125 8.45 -5.13 16.86
C VAL A 125 7.42 -4.24 17.53
N ASP A 126 7.63 -2.93 17.41
CA ASP A 126 6.62 -1.93 17.73
C ASP A 126 5.74 -1.68 16.51
N VAL A 127 4.42 -1.64 16.72
CA VAL A 127 3.42 -1.52 15.66
C VAL A 127 2.43 -0.42 15.99
N GLU A 128 2.08 0.40 15.01
CA GLU A 128 1.07 1.44 15.11
C GLU A 128 0.11 1.38 13.92
N GLU A 129 -1.21 1.35 14.19
CA GLU A 129 -2.24 1.46 13.14
C GLU A 129 -2.42 2.92 12.74
N MET A 130 -2.08 3.24 11.49
CA MET A 130 -2.14 4.61 10.98
C MET A 130 -3.56 4.99 10.60
N GLN A 131 -4.02 6.17 11.02
CA GLN A 131 -5.40 6.62 10.79
C GLN A 131 -5.59 7.43 9.51
N GLU A 132 -4.49 7.90 8.94
CA GLU A 132 -4.44 8.70 7.73
C GLU A 132 -3.34 8.13 6.82
N PRO A 133 -3.38 8.38 5.49
CA PRO A 133 -2.28 8.05 4.61
C PRO A 133 -0.95 8.63 5.14
N PHE A 134 0.12 7.87 5.02
CA PHE A 134 1.41 8.20 5.60
C PHE A 134 2.54 7.67 4.74
N SER A 135 3.74 8.17 4.96
CA SER A 135 4.92 7.68 4.27
C SER A 135 6.06 7.42 5.26
N VAL A 136 6.85 6.40 5.00
CA VAL A 136 8.08 6.10 5.77
C VAL A 136 9.26 5.93 4.82
N SER A 137 10.45 6.29 5.29
CA SER A 137 11.68 6.02 4.56
C SER A 137 12.16 4.60 4.85
N VAL A 138 12.48 3.86 3.79
CA VAL A 138 13.22 2.60 3.89
C VAL A 138 14.61 2.89 4.42
N SER A 139 14.99 2.28 5.54
CA SER A 139 16.20 2.65 6.29
C SER A 139 17.51 2.48 5.53
N TRP A 140 17.55 1.58 4.53
CA TRP A 140 18.74 1.29 3.75
C TRP A 140 18.84 2.02 2.41
N SER A 141 17.71 2.26 1.71
CA SER A 141 17.72 2.95 0.41
C SER A 141 17.32 4.42 0.51
N GLY A 142 16.66 4.83 1.59
CA GLY A 142 16.06 6.15 1.73
C GLY A 142 14.84 6.36 0.81
N GLU A 143 14.43 5.34 0.06
CA GLU A 143 13.21 5.37 -0.75
C GLU A 143 11.98 5.50 0.15
N MET A 144 10.96 6.19 -0.33
CA MET A 144 9.72 6.39 0.40
C MET A 144 8.73 5.28 0.08
N LEU A 145 8.18 4.67 1.13
CA LEU A 145 7.02 3.80 1.04
C LEU A 145 5.79 4.59 1.45
N ASP A 146 4.72 4.46 0.68
CA ASP A 146 3.43 5.07 0.94
C ASP A 146 2.44 4.04 1.47
N GLY A 147 1.81 4.36 2.60
CA GLY A 147 0.78 3.55 3.24
C GLY A 147 -0.56 4.27 3.26
N ASN A 148 -1.62 3.49 3.33
CA ASN A 148 -2.99 3.98 3.45
C ASN A 148 -3.42 4.09 4.91
N ALA A 149 -4.52 4.79 5.14
CA ALA A 149 -5.22 4.69 6.43
C ALA A 149 -5.64 3.23 6.68
N GLY A 150 -5.37 2.74 7.90
CA GLY A 150 -5.60 1.37 8.33
C GLY A 150 -4.41 0.43 8.13
N ASP A 151 -3.37 0.84 7.39
CA ASP A 151 -2.12 0.09 7.31
C ASP A 151 -1.31 0.27 8.60
N PHE A 152 -0.43 -0.69 8.88
CA PHE A 152 0.42 -0.66 10.05
C PHE A 152 1.80 -0.11 9.72
N ARG A 153 2.26 0.86 10.50
CA ARG A 153 3.68 1.21 10.59
C ARG A 153 4.35 0.25 11.56
N VAL A 154 5.32 -0.51 11.08
CA VAL A 154 6.13 -1.44 11.87
C VAL A 154 7.52 -0.86 12.08
N THR A 155 7.99 -0.84 13.33
CA THR A 155 9.33 -0.37 13.70
C THR A 155 10.18 -1.55 14.14
N TYR A 156 11.21 -1.86 13.35
CA TYR A 156 12.18 -2.94 13.60
C TYR A 156 13.37 -2.51 14.47
N GLY A 157 13.56 -1.19 14.61
CA GLY A 157 14.61 -0.56 15.39
C GLY A 157 14.66 0.95 15.14
N PRO A 158 15.56 1.70 15.80
CA PRO A 158 15.67 3.14 15.60
C PRO A 158 15.93 3.50 14.13
N GLY A 159 14.96 4.15 13.48
CA GLY A 159 15.06 4.54 12.07
C GLY A 159 14.78 3.41 11.06
N ASP A 160 14.39 2.21 11.52
CA ASP A 160 14.12 1.04 10.68
C ASP A 160 12.62 0.76 10.64
N TYR A 161 11.95 1.28 9.61
CA TYR A 161 10.50 1.24 9.46
C TYR A 161 10.08 0.39 8.26
N GLY A 162 8.90 -0.21 8.37
CA GLY A 162 8.18 -0.78 7.24
C GLY A 162 6.69 -0.45 7.33
N ILE A 163 6.00 -0.66 6.23
CA ILE A 163 4.54 -0.58 6.15
C ILE A 163 4.05 -2.00 5.89
N VAL A 164 3.01 -2.41 6.60
CA VAL A 164 2.39 -3.72 6.42
C VAL A 164 0.88 -3.52 6.31
N ALA A 165 0.30 -3.97 5.20
CA ALA A 165 -1.13 -3.92 5.00
C ALA A 165 -1.89 -4.66 6.11
N ARG A 166 -3.04 -4.13 6.52
CA ARG A 166 -3.81 -4.65 7.66
C ARG A 166 -4.08 -6.16 7.59
N ASN A 167 -4.50 -6.64 6.43
CA ASN A 167 -4.80 -8.05 6.20
C ASN A 167 -3.55 -8.94 6.28
N ILE A 168 -2.40 -8.47 5.78
CA ILE A 168 -1.12 -9.18 5.85
C ILE A 168 -0.63 -9.24 7.31
N PHE A 169 -0.81 -8.17 8.07
CA PHE A 169 -0.37 -8.10 9.45
C PHE A 169 -0.98 -9.22 10.31
N TYR A 170 -2.30 -9.38 10.29
CA TYR A 170 -2.95 -10.43 11.08
C TYR A 170 -2.61 -11.86 10.62
N GLN A 171 -2.24 -12.03 9.35
CA GLN A 171 -1.76 -13.32 8.84
C GLN A 171 -0.33 -13.63 9.34
N THR A 172 0.52 -12.62 9.43
CA THR A 172 1.98 -12.80 9.57
C THR A 172 2.55 -12.41 10.93
N TYR A 173 1.76 -11.81 11.82
CA TYR A 173 2.17 -11.43 13.18
C TYR A 173 1.22 -11.98 14.23
N ASP A 174 1.75 -12.17 15.44
CA ASP A 174 1.00 -12.37 16.68
C ASP A 174 1.19 -11.15 17.57
N ILE A 175 0.10 -10.58 18.09
CA ILE A 175 0.16 -9.46 19.03
C ILE A 175 0.60 -9.99 20.40
N VAL A 176 1.53 -9.28 21.05
CA VAL A 176 2.09 -9.67 22.35
C VAL A 176 1.75 -8.61 23.39
N GLY A 177 1.37 -9.06 24.60
CA GLY A 177 1.18 -8.17 25.75
C GLY A 177 -0.11 -7.37 25.77
N ALA A 178 -1.19 -7.89 25.17
CA ALA A 178 -2.55 -7.40 25.38
C ALA A 178 -3.11 -7.80 26.75
#